data_AF-A0A3D2RUN9-F1
#
_entry.id   AF-A0A3D2RUN9-F1
#
_cell.length_a   1.000
_cell.length_b   1.000
_cell.length_c   1.000
_cell.angle_alpha   90.00
_cell.angle_beta   90.00
_cell.angle_gamma   90.00
#
_symmetry.space_group_name_H-M   'P 1'
#
loop_
_entity.id
_entity.type
_entity.pdbx_description
1 polymer ?
#
loop_
_entity_poly.entity_id
_entity_poly.type
_entity_poly.pdbx_seq_one_letter_code
_entity_poly.pdbx_strand_id
1 'polypeptide(L)'
;MLKQAMDFKMENDSLYQLLQTLDEKILEQTTQFKGWTINDIIQHLHFFNYAASLSLNDEKGLLELLADLRASQVRGETMLSFTNKQLKGIR
;
A
#
# COMPACT_ATOMS: atom_id res chain seq x y z
N MET A 1 7.53 -8.47 22.65
CA MET A 1 7.23 -7.75 21.39
C MET A 1 7.19 -6.26 21.67
N LEU A 2 7.70 -5.43 20.76
CA LEU A 2 7.61 -3.97 20.85
C LEU A 2 6.14 -3.53 20.63
N LYS A 3 5.66 -2.54 21.40
CA LYS A 3 4.26 -2.06 21.36
C LYS A 3 3.82 -1.70 19.93
N GLN A 4 4.68 -1.02 19.19
CA GLN A 4 4.41 -0.57 17.82
C GLN A 4 4.13 -1.72 16.86
N ALA A 5 4.84 -2.84 16.99
CA ALA A 5 4.60 -4.03 16.16
C ALA A 5 3.26 -4.69 16.49
N MET A 6 2.85 -4.66 17.76
CA MET A 6 1.54 -5.16 18.18
C MET A 6 0.42 -4.24 17.70
N ASP A 7 0.58 -2.92 17.85
CA ASP A 7 -0.38 -1.93 17.36
C ASP A 7 -0.58 -2.05 15.84
N PHE A 8 0.50 -2.12 15.07
CA PHE A 8 0.45 -2.33 13.62
C PHE A 8 -0.29 -3.63 13.25
N LYS A 9 -0.04 -4.73 13.98
CA LYS A 9 -0.77 -5.98 13.77
C LYS A 9 -2.27 -5.81 14.06
N MET A 10 -2.64 -5.22 15.18
CA MET A 10 -4.04 -5.02 15.57
C MET A 10 -4.78 -4.13 14.57
N GLU A 11 -4.12 -3.09 14.05
CA GLU A 11 -4.67 -2.21 13.02
C GLU A 11 -4.92 -2.96 11.70
N ASN A 12 -3.96 -3.79 11.26
CA ASN A 12 -4.13 -4.62 10.06
C ASN A 12 -5.23 -5.68 10.23
N ASP A 13 -5.30 -6.34 11.40
CA ASP A 13 -6.34 -7.34 11.68
C ASP A 13 -7.74 -6.69 11.67
N SER A 14 -7.87 -5.50 12.25
CA SER A 14 -9.12 -4.74 12.26
C SER A 14 -9.54 -4.30 10.85
N LEU A 15 -8.56 -3.84 10.05
CA LEU A 15 -8.80 -3.49 8.66
C LEU A 15 -9.23 -4.71 7.84
N TYR A 16 -8.57 -5.86 8.00
CA TYR A 16 -8.96 -7.10 7.34
C TYR A 16 -10.37 -7.55 7.72
N GLN A 17 -10.72 -7.50 9.01
CA GLN A 17 -12.06 -7.86 9.48
C GLN A 17 -13.16 -6.97 8.89
N LEU A 18 -12.88 -5.68 8.70
CA LEU A 18 -13.80 -4.74 8.04
C LEU A 18 -13.98 -5.06 6.55
N LEU A 19 -12.90 -5.44 5.86
CA LEU A 19 -12.90 -5.60 4.41
C LEU A 19 -13.37 -6.98 3.95
N GLN A 20 -13.09 -8.04 4.71
CA GLN A 20 -13.33 -9.43 4.29
C GLN A 20 -14.81 -9.74 4.01
N THR A 21 -15.75 -8.93 4.51
CA THR A 21 -17.19 -9.11 4.33
C THR A 21 -17.75 -8.29 3.17
N LEU A 22 -16.93 -7.49 2.49
CA LEU A 22 -17.37 -6.59 1.42
C LEU A 22 -17.29 -7.30 0.06
N ASP A 23 -18.29 -7.07 -0.78
CA ASP A 23 -18.25 -7.51 -2.18
C ASP A 23 -17.20 -6.72 -2.98
N GLU A 24 -16.63 -7.33 -4.02
CA GLU A 24 -15.66 -6.69 -4.92
C GLU A 24 -16.14 -5.34 -5.48
N LYS A 25 -17.45 -5.21 -5.76
CA LYS A 25 -18.04 -3.95 -6.24
C LYS A 25 -17.94 -2.82 -5.22
N ILE A 26 -17.97 -3.15 -3.92
CA ILE A 26 -17.81 -2.17 -2.85
C ILE A 26 -16.33 -1.75 -2.76
N LEU A 27 -15.41 -2.69 -2.96
CA LEU A 27 -13.97 -2.38 -2.95
C LEU A 27 -13.56 -1.38 -4.05
N GLU A 28 -14.30 -1.34 -5.16
CA GLU A 28 -14.12 -0.36 -6.24
C GLU A 28 -14.90 0.95 -6.01
N GLN A 29 -15.60 1.14 -4.89
CA GLN A 29 -16.28 2.40 -4.60
C GLN A 29 -15.27 3.50 -4.26
N THR A 30 -15.42 4.64 -4.94
CA THR A 30 -14.67 5.86 -4.64
C THR A 30 -15.04 6.42 -3.27
N THR A 31 -14.03 6.68 -2.47
CA THR A 31 -14.14 7.30 -1.15
C THR A 31 -13.94 8.82 -1.25
N GLN A 32 -14.26 9.53 -0.15
CA GLN A 32 -13.96 10.96 -0.04
C GLN A 32 -12.45 11.24 0.15
N PHE A 33 -11.64 10.22 0.47
CA PHE A 33 -10.21 10.38 0.61
C PHE A 33 -9.56 10.45 -0.76
N LYS A 34 -9.19 11.67 -1.19
CA LYS A 34 -8.49 11.94 -2.46
C LYS A 34 -9.19 11.42 -3.73
N GLY A 35 -10.46 11.03 -3.62
CA GLY A 35 -11.19 10.36 -4.71
C GLY A 35 -10.68 8.95 -5.02
N TRP A 36 -10.03 8.29 -4.07
CA TRP A 36 -9.49 6.94 -4.24
C TRP A 36 -10.54 5.88 -3.93
N THR A 37 -10.52 4.77 -4.65
CA THR A 37 -11.32 3.58 -4.28
C THR A 37 -10.79 2.93 -2.99
N ILE A 38 -11.56 2.04 -2.39
CA ILE A 38 -11.07 1.25 -1.25
C ILE A 38 -9.85 0.42 -1.68
N ASN A 39 -9.88 -0.16 -2.89
CA ASN A 39 -8.76 -0.90 -3.46
C ASN A 39 -7.51 -0.03 -3.68
N ASP A 40 -7.66 1.21 -4.13
CA ASP A 40 -6.54 2.15 -4.27
C ASP A 40 -5.87 2.45 -2.91
N ILE A 41 -6.67 2.58 -1.85
CA ILE A 41 -6.17 2.80 -0.48
C ILE A 41 -5.42 1.57 0.02
N ILE A 42 -5.98 0.37 -0.14
CA ILE A 42 -5.34 -0.88 0.31
C ILE A 42 -4.02 -1.11 -0.43
N GLN A 43 -4.00 -0.91 -1.75
CA GLN A 43 -2.78 -1.02 -2.55
C GLN A 43 -1.71 -0.04 -2.09
N HIS A 44 -2.08 1.20 -1.79
CA HIS A 44 -1.17 2.19 -1.25
C HIS A 44 -0.55 1.77 0.09
N LEU A 45 -1.37 1.28 1.03
CA LEU A 45 -0.90 0.78 2.31
C LEU A 45 0.00 -0.45 2.15
N HIS A 46 -0.39 -1.39 1.28
CA HIS A 46 0.37 -2.59 1.03
C HIS A 46 1.75 -2.30 0.42
N PHE A 47 1.86 -1.33 -0.49
CA PHE A 47 3.14 -0.89 -1.05
C PHE A 47 4.13 -0.45 0.05
N PHE A 48 3.68 0.33 1.04
CA PHE A 48 4.55 0.75 2.14
C PHE A 48 4.85 -0.38 3.12
N ASN A 49 3.93 -1.31 3.34
CA ASN A 49 4.21 -2.54 4.10
C ASN A 49 5.28 -3.39 3.41
N TYR A 50 5.25 -3.49 2.07
CA TYR A 50 6.28 -4.15 1.29
C TYR A 50 7.63 -3.43 1.43
N ALA A 51 7.67 -2.10 1.30
CA ALA A 51 8.89 -1.33 1.51
C ALA A 51 9.47 -1.51 2.94
N ALA A 52 8.61 -1.56 3.96
CA ALA A 52 9.02 -1.84 5.34
C ALA A 52 9.54 -3.27 5.51
N SER A 53 8.97 -4.26 4.80
CA SER A 53 9.49 -5.63 4.80
C SER A 53 10.88 -5.70 4.15
N LEU A 54 11.10 -4.97 3.05
CA LEU A 54 12.42 -4.88 2.41
C LEU A 54 13.45 -4.22 3.33
N SER A 55 13.08 -3.19 4.10
CA SER A 55 14.03 -2.55 5.02
C SER A 55 14.57 -3.46 6.11
N LEU A 56 13.85 -4.55 6.42
CA LEU A 56 14.27 -5.55 7.40
C LEU A 56 15.06 -6.70 6.77
N ASN A 57 14.78 -7.04 5.50
CA ASN A 57 15.20 -8.32 4.91
C ASN A 57 16.03 -8.18 3.63
N ASP A 58 15.98 -7.04 2.95
CA ASP A 58 16.62 -6.81 1.65
C ASP A 58 16.89 -5.30 1.41
N GLU A 59 18.06 -4.83 1.89
CA GLU A 59 18.52 -3.46 1.71
C GLU A 59 18.63 -3.08 0.23
N LYS A 60 19.13 -3.98 -0.62
CA LYS A 60 19.31 -3.70 -2.05
C LYS A 60 17.95 -3.49 -2.72
N GLY A 61 16.99 -4.38 -2.47
CA GLY A 61 15.63 -4.26 -2.97
C GLY A 61 14.97 -2.96 -2.50
N LEU A 62 15.18 -2.55 -1.24
CA LEU A 62 14.68 -1.26 -0.74
C LEU A 62 15.28 -0.08 -1.53
N LEU A 63 16.61 -0.06 -1.71
CA LEU A 63 17.29 1.03 -2.41
C LEU A 63 16.83 1.17 -3.86
N GLU A 64 16.63 0.03 -4.55
CA GLU A 64 16.06 -0.02 -5.91
C GLU A 64 14.63 0.54 -5.93
N LEU A 65 13.78 0.11 -4.99
CA LEU A 65 12.39 0.59 -4.87
C LEU A 65 12.33 2.11 -4.65
N LEU A 66 13.17 2.65 -3.75
CA LEU A 66 13.25 4.08 -3.46
C LEU A 66 13.87 4.88 -4.61
N ALA A 67 14.78 4.29 -5.39
CA ALA A 67 15.30 4.93 -6.60
C ALA A 67 14.20 5.06 -7.67
N ASP A 68 13.42 4.02 -7.91
CA ASP A 68 12.30 4.07 -8.88
C ASP A 68 11.21 5.04 -8.43
N LEU A 69 10.87 5.06 -7.13
CA LEU A 69 9.94 6.04 -6.57
C LEU A 69 10.42 7.49 -6.76
N ARG A 70 11.70 7.78 -6.54
CA ARG A 70 12.25 9.12 -6.80
C ARG A 70 12.21 9.47 -8.29
N ALA A 71 12.52 8.51 -9.16
CA ALA A 71 12.46 8.71 -10.60
C ALA A 71 11.02 8.95 -11.09
N SER A 72 10.01 8.31 -10.49
CA SER A 72 8.60 8.52 -10.82
C SER A 72 8.10 9.91 -10.43
N GLN A 73 8.52 10.40 -9.26
CA GLN A 73 8.22 11.76 -8.81
C GLN A 73 8.78 12.83 -9.76
N VAL A 74 10.00 12.64 -10.28
CA VAL A 74 10.59 13.54 -11.30
C VAL A 74 9.77 13.55 -12.60
N ARG A 75 9.15 12.43 -12.96
CA ARG A 75 8.24 12.33 -14.13
C ARG A 75 6.85 12.91 -13.87
N GLY A 76 6.56 13.38 -12.66
CA GLY A 76 5.23 13.87 -12.27
C GLY A 76 4.20 12.74 -12.07
N GLU A 77 4.65 11.50 -11.89
CA GLU A 77 3.76 10.37 -11.61
C GLU A 77 3.13 10.52 -10.22
N THR A 78 1.82 10.28 -10.12
CA THR A 78 1.13 10.31 -8.82
C THR A 78 1.50 9.09 -8.00
N MET A 79 1.48 9.22 -6.67
CA MET A 79 1.70 8.07 -5.78
C MET A 79 0.77 6.91 -6.11
N LEU A 80 -0.50 7.19 -6.44
CA LEU A 80 -1.46 6.15 -6.78
C LEU A 80 -1.07 5.39 -8.06
N SER A 81 -0.74 6.11 -9.14
CA SER A 81 -0.27 5.49 -10.40
C SER A 81 0.94 4.61 -10.14
N PHE A 82 1.90 5.12 -9.37
CA PHE A 82 3.13 4.40 -9.06
C PHE A 82 2.86 3.12 -8.26
N THR A 83 2.09 3.19 -7.17
CA THR A 83 1.79 2.00 -6.35
C THR A 83 1.02 0.94 -7.13
N ASN A 84 0.04 1.34 -7.94
CA ASN A 84 -0.74 0.41 -8.76
C ASN A 84 0.14 -0.30 -9.80
N LYS A 85 1.11 0.41 -10.39
CA LYS A 85 2.10 -0.18 -11.30
C LYS A 85 3.00 -1.20 -10.58
N GLN A 86 3.50 -0.87 -9.39
CA GLN A 86 4.40 -1.75 -8.63
C GLN A 86 3.72 -3.06 -8.23
N LEU A 87 2.42 -3.00 -7.90
CA LEU A 87 1.63 -4.17 -7.55
C LEU A 87 1.07 -4.92 -8.77
N LYS A 88 1.54 -4.60 -9.98
CA LYS A 88 1.17 -5.28 -11.24
C LYS A 88 -0.35 -5.37 -11.47
N GLY A 89 -1.11 -4.41 -10.95
CA GLY A 89 -2.56 -4.38 -11.07
C GLY A 89 -3.31 -5.41 -10.24
N ILE A 90 -2.70 -5.97 -9.17
CA ILE A 90 -3.45 -6.73 -8.15
C ILE A 90 -4.54 -5.82 -7.58
N ARG A 91 -5.79 -6.31 -7.63
CA ARG A 91 -7.01 -5.69 -7.11
C ARG A 91 -7.83 -6.71 -6.35
#